data_AF-A0A640W7G4-F1
#
_entry.id   AF-A0A640W7G4-F1
#
_cell.length_a   1.000
_cell.length_b   1.000
_cell.length_c   1.000
_cell.angle_alpha   90.00
_cell.angle_beta   90.00
_cell.angle_gamma   90.00
#
_symmetry.space_group_name_H-M   'P 1'
#
loop_
_entity.id
_entity.type
_entity.pdbx_description
1 polymer ?
#
loop_
_entity_poly.entity_id
_entity_poly.type
_entity_poly.pdbx_seq_one_letter_code
_entity_poly.pdbx_strand_id
1 'polypeptide(L)' 'MLKELPEKGELVVCTVTKAKGFGAFVKLEEYPDKRGFIHIKEVAPGWIKNIREHIREGQRIVCKVMDV' A
#
# COMPACT_ATOMS: atom_id res chain seq x y z
N MET A 1 2.40 -24.50 -3.19
CA MET A 1 3.61 -23.66 -3.08
C MET A 1 3.19 -22.36 -2.42
N LEU A 2 3.83 -21.97 -1.31
CA LEU A 2 3.66 -20.62 -0.76
C LEU A 2 4.37 -19.66 -1.73
N LYS A 3 3.64 -18.74 -2.36
CA LYS A 3 4.26 -17.72 -3.23
C LYS A 3 5.08 -16.78 -2.35
N GLU A 4 6.35 -16.57 -2.69
CA GLU A 4 7.23 -15.66 -1.94
C GLU A 4 6.95 -14.18 -2.23
N LEU A 5 6.33 -13.88 -3.37
CA LEU A 5 5.96 -12.54 -3.81
C LEU A 5 4.56 -12.60 -4.44
N PRO A 6 3.77 -11.52 -4.33
CA PRO A 6 2.52 -11.41 -5.08
C PRO A 6 2.79 -11.23 -6.56
N GLU A 7 1.79 -11.48 -7.40
CA GLU A 7 1.84 -11.25 -8.83
C GLU A 7 1.31 -9.85 -9.20
N LYS A 8 1.78 -9.32 -10.32
CA LYS A 8 1.24 -8.09 -10.87
C LYS A 8 -0.26 -8.23 -11.13
N GLY A 9 -1.03 -7.32 -10.58
CA GLY A 9 -2.49 -7.28 -10.67
C GLY A 9 -3.22 -8.01 -9.55
N GLU A 10 -2.50 -8.71 -8.67
CA GLU A 10 -3.06 -9.38 -7.50
C GLU A 10 -3.57 -8.37 -6.48
N LEU A 11 -4.68 -8.71 -5.81
CA LEU A 11 -5.22 -7.93 -4.71
C LEU A 11 -4.67 -8.48 -3.41
N VAL A 12 -4.02 -7.63 -2.62
CA VAL A 12 -3.39 -8.01 -1.35
C VAL A 12 -3.90 -7.13 -0.23
N VAL A 13 -4.06 -7.71 0.96
CA VAL A 13 -4.35 -6.92 2.16
C VAL A 13 -3.06 -6.34 2.72
N CYS A 14 -3.08 -5.03 2.95
CA CYS A 14 -1.93 -4.22 3.29
C CYS A 14 -2.26 -3.36 4.52
N THR A 15 -1.38 -3.34 5.51
CA THR A 15 -1.49 -2.48 6.70
C THR A 15 -0.56 -1.29 6.55
N VAL A 16 -1.10 -0.07 6.65
CA VAL A 16 -0.30 1.17 6.56
C VAL A 16 0.60 1.29 7.78
N THR A 17 1.91 1.27 7.55
CA THR A 17 2.91 1.44 8.61
C THR A 17 3.32 2.89 8.79
N LYS A 18 3.39 3.65 7.69
CA LYS A 18 3.82 5.05 7.74
C LYS A 18 3.25 5.85 6.58
N ALA A 19 2.64 6.99 6.85
CA ALA A 19 2.12 7.90 5.82
C ALA A 19 3.01 9.15 5.71
N LYS A 20 3.46 9.48 4.49
CA LYS A 20 4.32 10.62 4.17
C LYS A 20 3.70 11.46 3.04
N GLY A 21 4.09 12.73 2.93
CA GLY A 21 3.51 13.64 1.94
C GLY A 21 3.66 13.21 0.47
N PHE A 22 4.55 12.26 0.17
CA PHE A 22 4.75 11.72 -1.18
C PHE A 22 4.18 10.31 -1.38
N GLY A 23 3.67 9.66 -0.33
CA GLY A 23 3.19 8.28 -0.40
C GLY A 23 3.06 7.60 0.95
N ALA A 24 2.75 6.31 0.93
CA ALA A 24 2.58 5.52 2.13
C ALA A 24 3.33 4.19 2.06
N PHE A 25 3.93 3.82 3.18
CA PHE A 25 4.56 2.53 3.38
C PHE A 25 3.55 1.57 3.97
N VAL A 26 3.41 0.42 3.36
CA VAL A 26 2.49 -0.63 3.80
C VAL A 26 3.23 -1.94 4.05
N LYS A 27 2.72 -2.74 4.96
CA LYS A 27 3.15 -4.13 5.18
C LYS A 27 2.09 -5.05 4.59
N LEU A 28 2.50 -6.06 3.85
CA LEU A 28 1.57 -7.05 3.30
C LEU A 28 1.24 -8.05 4.41
N GLU A 29 -0.04 -8.30 4.65
CA GLU A 29 -0.50 -9.23 5.70
C GLU A 29 -0.32 -10.69 5.28
N GLU A 30 -0.54 -10.98 3.99
CA GLU A 30 -0.42 -12.32 3.42
C GLU A 30 1.04 -12.72 3.15
N TYR A 31 1.94 -11.74 3.05
CA TYR A 31 3.36 -11.92 2.74
C TYR A 31 4.22 -11.38 3.90
N PRO A 32 4.50 -12.21 4.92
CA PRO A 32 5.38 -11.81 6.01
C PRO A 32 6.74 -11.35 5.46
N ASP A 33 7.31 -10.32 6.10
CA ASP A 33 8.56 -9.64 5.72
C ASP A 33 8.55 -8.83 4.41
N LYS A 34 7.43 -8.79 3.68
CA LYS A 34 7.29 -7.92 2.51
C LYS A 34 6.71 -6.56 2.88
N ARG A 35 7.28 -5.53 2.26
CA ARG A 35 6.85 -4.13 2.39
C ARG A 35 6.48 -3.61 1.02
N GLY A 36 5.35 -2.91 0.95
CA GLY A 36 4.88 -2.20 -0.22
C GLY A 36 5.04 -0.70 -0.06
N PHE A 37 5.07 0.00 -1.18
CA PHE A 37 5.03 1.44 -1.24
C PHE A 37 3.91 1.88 -2.18
N ILE A 38 3.08 2.81 -1.69
CA ILE A 38 1.99 3.39 -2.47
C ILE A 38 2.36 4.85 -2.74
N HIS A 39 2.51 5.19 -4.02
CA HIS A 39 2.77 6.57 -4.42
C HIS A 39 1.51 7.42 -4.22
N ILE A 40 1.65 8.71 -3.86
CA ILE A 40 0.51 9.59 -3.57
C ILE A 40 -0.52 9.67 -4.73
N LYS A 41 -0.05 9.55 -5.98
CA LYS A 41 -0.92 9.53 -7.17
C LYS A 41 -1.81 8.29 -7.27
N GLU A 42 -1.42 7.19 -6.63
CA GLU A 42 -2.21 5.96 -6.59
C GLU A 42 -3.23 5.97 -5.43
N VAL A 43 -3.08 6.90 -4.48
CA VAL A 43 -3.98 7.02 -3.32
C VAL A 43 -5.26 7.76 -3.68
N ALA A 44 -5.17 8.84 -4.46
CA ALA A 44 -6.35 9.52 -4.99
C ALA A 44 -6.03 10.24 -6.32
N PRO A 45 -7.04 10.37 -7.20
CA PRO A 45 -6.91 11.15 -8.42
C PRO A 45 -6.86 12.65 -8.10
N GLY A 46 -5.92 13.38 -8.71
CA GLY A 46 -5.83 14.84 -8.62
C GLY A 46 -4.86 15.37 -7.56
N TRP A 47 -5.06 16.64 -7.15
CA TRP A 47 -4.20 17.29 -6.18
C TRP A 47 -4.67 16.98 -4.75
N ILE A 48 -3.82 16.26 -4.01
CA ILE A 48 -4.06 15.91 -2.62
C ILE A 48 -3.28 16.87 -1.73
N LYS A 49 -3.98 17.62 -0.87
CA LYS A 49 -3.37 18.56 0.08
C LYS A 49 -2.76 17.82 1.28
N ASN A 50 -3.39 16.72 1.72
CA ASN A 50 -2.92 15.91 2.84
C ASN A 50 -3.29 14.43 2.66
N ILE A 51 -2.28 13.57 2.47
CA ILE A 51 -2.47 12.13 2.32
C ILE A 51 -3.14 11.47 3.55
N ARG A 52 -3.00 12.09 4.73
CA ARG A 52 -3.50 11.56 6.01
C ARG A 52 -5.03 11.57 6.11
N GLU A 53 -5.69 12.32 5.22
CA GLU A 53 -7.16 12.30 5.10
C GLU A 53 -7.64 11.03 4.40
N HIS A 54 -6.81 10.42 3.55
CA HIS A 54 -7.13 9.20 2.80
C HIS A 54 -6.67 7.93 3.51
N ILE A 55 -5.50 7.98 4.17
CA ILE A 55 -4.86 6.81 4.78
C ILE A 55 -4.22 7.17 6.12
N ARG A 56 -4.45 6.31 7.11
CA ARG A 56 -3.94 6.46 8.48
C ARG A 56 -2.97 5.35 8.83
N GLU A 57 -2.00 5.64 9.68
CA GLU A 57 -1.09 4.61 10.22
C GLU A 57 -1.90 3.59 11.05
N GLY A 58 -1.60 2.30 10.86
CA GLY A 58 -2.35 1.17 11.43
C GLY A 58 -3.61 0.78 10.65
N GLN A 59 -4.01 1.53 9.62
CA GLN A 59 -5.19 1.19 8.83
C GLN A 59 -4.93 -0.01 7.91
N ARG A 60 -5.85 -0.97 7.90
CA ARG A 60 -5.87 -2.08 6.94
C ARG A 60 -6.63 -1.65 5.69
N ILE A 61 -6.00 -1.77 4.54
CA ILE A 61 -6.56 -1.45 3.23
C ILE A 61 -6.32 -2.62 2.27
N VAL A 62 -7.05 -2.64 1.15
CA VAL A 62 -6.82 -3.61 0.06
C VAL A 62 -6.12 -2.85 -1.07
N CYS A 63 -4.97 -3.36 -1.50
CA CYS A 63 -4.15 -2.77 -2.55
C CYS A 63 -4.09 -3.71 -3.75
N LYS A 64 -4.02 -3.15 -4.95
CA LYS A 64 -3.64 -3.90 -6.15
C LYS A 64 -2.15 -3.78 -6.38
N VAL A 65 -1.47 -4.89 -6.63
CA VAL A 65 -0.04 -4.89 -6.96
C VAL A 65 0.15 -4.37 -8.38
N MET A 66 0.84 -3.24 -8.51
CA MET A 66 1.13 -2.64 -9.81
C MET A 66 2.42 -3.19 -10.41
N ASP A 67 3.40 -3.48 -9.55
CA ASP A 67 4.70 -4.05 -9.88
C ASP A 67 5.32 -4.70 -8.63
N VAL A 68 6.32 -5.59 -8.82
CA VAL A 68 6.94 -6.43 -7.77
C VAL A 68 8.44 -6.24 -7.72
#